data_AF-A0A7V8BFF8-F1
#
_entry.id   AF-A0A7V8BFF8-F1
#
_cell.length_a   1.000
_cell.length_b   1.000
_cell.length_c   1.000
_cell.angle_alpha   90.00
_cell.angle_beta   90.00
_cell.angle_gamma   90.00
#
_symmetry.space_group_name_H-M   'P 1'
#
loop_
_entity.id
_entity.type
_entity.pdbx_description
1 polymer ?
#
loop_
_entity_poly.entity_id
_entity_poly.type
_entity_poly.pdbx_seq_one_letter_code
_entity_poly.pdbx_strand_id
1 'polypeptide(L)'
;MSKRQLAMVMDLNKCIGCQTCTSACKTQWTNRNGRDTMYWNNVETHPGRGYPRNWRVSGGGFDAAGKVRHGRIPDLARDYGLPVDLNYAKALNAQGATGAPAEVEHPKRASFGAPPHLQPLTPPTFGPGWDEDVGAGEYPNNHFFYLPRICNHCSNPACLAACPRGAIYK
;
A
#
# COMPACT_ATOMS: atom_id res chain seq x y z
N MET A 1 17.09 -24.85 -13.63
CA MET A 1 17.43 -23.43 -13.86
C MET A 1 16.64 -22.93 -15.06
N SER A 2 16.09 -21.72 -14.98
CA SER A 2 15.40 -21.09 -16.11
C SER A 2 16.37 -20.86 -17.28
N LYS A 3 15.95 -21.10 -18.52
CA LYS A 3 16.80 -20.89 -19.71
C LYS A 3 17.16 -19.41 -19.92
N ARG A 4 16.30 -18.49 -19.46
CA ARG A 4 16.46 -17.04 -19.51
C ARG A 4 15.92 -16.44 -18.21
N GLN A 5 16.42 -15.27 -17.81
CA GLN A 5 15.97 -14.55 -16.63
C GLN A 5 15.49 -13.16 -17.05
N LEU A 6 14.23 -12.85 -16.73
CA LEU A 6 13.71 -11.48 -16.85
C LEU A 6 14.27 -10.64 -15.71
N ALA A 7 14.72 -9.42 -16.00
CA ALA A 7 15.25 -8.49 -15.03
C ALA A 7 14.63 -7.10 -15.24
N MET A 8 14.55 -6.33 -14.15
CA MET A 8 14.06 -4.96 -14.16
C MET A 8 15.06 -4.07 -13.44
N VAL A 9 15.25 -2.86 -13.97
CA VAL A 9 16.06 -1.81 -13.35
C VAL A 9 15.14 -0.63 -13.07
N MET A 10 15.18 -0.13 -11.83
CA MET A 10 14.41 1.02 -11.38
C MET A 10 15.38 2.14 -11.06
N ASP A 11 15.39 3.19 -11.88
CA ASP A 11 16.27 4.35 -11.70
C ASP A 11 15.69 5.30 -10.66
N LEU A 12 16.31 5.34 -9.49
CA LEU A 12 15.86 6.16 -8.36
C LEU A 12 16.08 7.67 -8.59
N ASN A 13 16.90 8.06 -9.56
CA ASN A 13 17.06 9.46 -9.95
C ASN A 13 15.83 9.99 -10.72
N LYS A 14 15.02 9.08 -11.27
CA LYS A 14 13.87 9.41 -12.14
C LYS A 14 12.52 9.10 -11.51
N CYS A 15 12.50 8.38 -10.39
CA CYS A 15 11.25 8.04 -9.72
C CYS A 15 10.69 9.30 -9.04
N ILE A 16 9.47 9.68 -9.41
CA ILE A 16 8.77 10.86 -8.87
C ILE A 16 7.63 10.50 -7.92
N GLY A 17 7.54 9.24 -7.48
CA GLY A 17 6.55 8.85 -6.47
C GLY A 17 5.08 8.86 -6.94
N CYS A 18 4.78 9.05 -8.23
CA CYS A 18 3.42 9.30 -8.72
C CYS A 18 2.40 8.14 -8.59
N GLN A 19 2.79 7.01 -8.01
CA GLN A 19 1.94 5.81 -7.80
C GLN A 19 1.30 5.18 -9.07
N THR A 20 1.65 5.64 -10.28
CA THR A 20 1.03 5.13 -11.52
C THR A 20 1.29 3.63 -11.73
N CYS A 21 2.51 3.15 -11.45
CA CYS A 21 2.85 1.73 -11.57
C CYS A 21 2.09 0.86 -10.55
N THR A 22 1.81 1.42 -9.36
CA THR A 22 0.98 0.81 -8.33
C THR A 22 -0.46 0.70 -8.79
N SER A 23 -1.07 1.78 -9.28
CA SER A 23 -2.44 1.76 -9.80
C SER A 23 -2.59 0.83 -10.99
N ALA A 24 -1.67 0.84 -11.95
CA ALA A 24 -1.72 -0.06 -13.11
C ALA A 24 -1.70 -1.55 -12.71
N CYS A 25 -0.84 -1.92 -11.75
CA CYS A 25 -0.80 -3.28 -11.24
C CYS A 25 -2.11 -3.65 -10.50
N LYS A 26 -2.60 -2.72 -9.68
CA LYS A 26 -3.81 -2.89 -8.87
C LYS A 26 -5.03 -3.17 -9.75
N THR A 27 -5.26 -2.32 -10.75
CA THR A 27 -6.43 -2.38 -11.63
C THR A 27 -6.39 -3.57 -12.58
N GLN A 28 -5.20 -4.04 -12.95
CA GLN A 28 -5.04 -5.19 -13.83
C GLN A 28 -5.16 -6.54 -13.09
N TRP A 29 -4.54 -6.69 -11.90
CA TRP A 29 -4.30 -8.02 -11.31
C TRP A 29 -4.98 -8.28 -9.97
N THR A 30 -5.11 -7.24 -9.14
CA THR A 30 -5.59 -7.35 -7.76
C THR A 30 -6.89 -6.57 -7.54
N ASN A 31 -7.73 -6.51 -8.59
CA ASN A 31 -9.05 -5.88 -8.59
C ASN A 31 -10.20 -6.84 -8.22
N ARG A 32 -9.88 -7.93 -7.51
CA ARG A 32 -10.83 -9.00 -7.15
C ARG A 32 -10.85 -9.20 -5.64
N ASN A 33 -11.98 -9.73 -5.15
CA ASN A 33 -12.25 -9.95 -3.73
C ASN A 33 -11.08 -10.62 -2.99
N GLY A 34 -10.76 -10.07 -1.81
CA GLY A 34 -9.71 -10.59 -0.93
C GLY A 34 -8.30 -10.14 -1.32
N ARG A 35 -8.15 -9.23 -2.29
CA ARG A 35 -6.86 -8.66 -2.71
C ARG A 35 -6.79 -7.14 -2.49
N ASP A 36 -7.74 -6.62 -1.73
CA ASP A 36 -7.90 -5.17 -1.51
C ASP A 36 -6.72 -4.60 -0.73
N THR A 37 -6.10 -5.40 0.14
CA THR A 37 -4.87 -5.05 0.84
C THR A 37 -3.61 -5.30 0.01
N MET A 38 -3.67 -5.98 -1.14
CA MET A 38 -2.49 -6.39 -1.91
C MET A 38 -2.06 -5.33 -2.92
N TYR A 39 -0.84 -4.83 -2.78
CA TYR A 39 -0.18 -3.95 -3.74
C TYR A 39 1.11 -4.64 -4.22
N TRP A 40 0.99 -5.51 -5.22
CA TRP A 40 2.13 -6.29 -5.74
C TRP A 40 3.22 -5.41 -6.35
N ASN A 41 2.84 -4.23 -6.85
CA ASN A 41 3.73 -3.14 -7.17
C ASN A 41 3.37 -1.97 -6.24
N ASN A 42 4.29 -1.59 -5.36
CA ASN A 42 4.09 -0.51 -4.40
C ASN A 42 5.24 0.50 -4.50
N VAL A 43 4.94 1.78 -4.26
CA VAL A 43 5.97 2.82 -4.12
C VAL A 43 5.91 3.35 -2.69
N GLU A 44 7.06 3.37 -2.00
CA GLU A 44 7.19 3.84 -0.63
C GLU A 44 8.21 4.97 -0.52
N THR A 45 8.01 5.89 0.41
CA THR A 45 9.02 6.90 0.77
C THR A 45 10.14 6.21 1.57
N HIS A 46 11.38 6.60 1.29
CA HIS A 46 12.55 6.10 1.99
C HIS A 46 13.48 7.25 2.44
N PRO A 47 13.91 7.28 3.72
CA PRO A 47 13.59 6.34 4.80
C PRO A 47 12.10 6.40 5.19
N GLY A 48 11.59 5.27 5.68
CA GLY A 48 10.17 5.08 5.98
C GLY A 48 9.89 3.65 6.45
N ARG A 49 8.69 3.41 6.96
CA ARG A 49 8.21 2.11 7.44
C ARG A 49 7.92 1.14 6.31
N GLY A 50 7.57 1.66 5.14
CA GLY A 50 7.28 0.89 3.93
C GLY A 50 6.01 0.03 4.04
N TYR A 51 5.85 -0.87 3.07
CA TYR A 51 4.64 -1.69 2.93
C TYR A 51 4.94 -3.19 2.66
N PRO A 52 4.47 -4.14 3.49
CA PRO A 52 3.84 -3.92 4.78
C PRO A 52 4.79 -3.22 5.77
N ARG A 53 4.22 -2.60 6.79
CA ARG A 53 4.95 -1.84 7.81
C ARG A 53 6.13 -2.66 8.35
N ASN A 54 7.31 -2.04 8.36
CA ASN A 54 8.56 -2.60 8.87
C ASN A 54 9.02 -3.91 8.17
N TRP A 55 8.69 -4.09 6.89
CA TRP A 55 9.02 -5.32 6.14
C TRP A 55 10.50 -5.70 6.18
N ARG A 56 11.42 -4.73 6.29
CA ARG A 56 12.88 -4.97 6.31
C ARG A 56 13.35 -5.78 7.51
N VAL A 57 12.59 -5.76 8.60
CA VAL A 57 12.88 -6.51 9.83
C VAL A 57 11.94 -7.70 10.03
N SER A 58 11.11 -8.02 9.05
CA SER A 58 10.18 -9.17 9.11
C SER A 58 10.88 -10.53 8.99
N GLY A 59 12.18 -10.57 8.67
CA GLY A 59 12.92 -11.82 8.48
C GLY A 59 12.61 -12.50 7.13
N GLY A 60 12.79 -13.82 7.07
CA GLY A 60 12.73 -14.58 5.81
C GLY A 60 14.08 -14.73 5.13
N GLY A 61 14.07 -15.24 3.90
CA GLY A 61 15.30 -15.49 3.13
C GLY A 61 16.04 -16.75 3.60
N PHE A 62 17.37 -16.69 3.56
CA PHE A 62 18.26 -17.78 3.95
C PHE A 62 19.23 -17.33 5.05
N ASP A 63 19.69 -18.27 5.88
CA ASP A 63 20.78 -18.04 6.82
C ASP A 63 22.16 -18.20 6.15
N ALA A 64 23.23 -18.02 6.93
CA ALA A 64 24.60 -18.15 6.45
C ALA A 64 24.95 -19.56 5.93
N ALA A 65 24.21 -20.58 6.36
CA ALA A 65 24.36 -21.96 5.89
C ALA A 65 23.47 -22.27 4.66
N GLY A 66 22.71 -21.28 4.16
CA GLY A 66 21.79 -21.45 3.04
C GLY A 66 20.46 -22.12 3.39
N LYS A 67 20.14 -22.28 4.68
CA LYS A 67 18.85 -22.83 5.12
C LYS A 67 17.79 -21.73 5.15
N VAL A 68 16.56 -22.09 4.75
CA VAL A 68 15.41 -21.17 4.78
C VAL A 68 15.16 -20.68 6.20
N ARG A 69 15.04 -19.35 6.35
CA ARG A 69 14.64 -18.69 7.58
C ARG A 69 13.14 -18.40 7.54
N HIS A 70 12.44 -18.68 8.63
CA HIS A 70 11.06 -18.23 8.80
C HIS A 70 11.03 -16.78 9.27
N GLY A 71 10.21 -15.98 8.61
CA GLY A 71 9.92 -14.60 9.01
C GLY A 71 8.61 -14.50 9.79
N ARG A 72 8.32 -13.29 10.25
CA ARG A 72 7.02 -12.92 10.79
C ARG A 72 5.97 -12.86 9.68
N ILE A 73 4.78 -13.36 9.94
CA ILE A 73 3.60 -13.14 9.08
C ILE A 73 3.03 -11.75 9.42
N PRO A 74 2.99 -10.79 8.48
CA PRO A 74 2.43 -9.46 8.75
C PRO A 74 0.91 -9.51 8.94
N ASP A 75 0.43 -8.67 9.84
CA ASP A 75 -0.97 -8.49 10.19
C ASP A 75 -1.69 -7.62 9.16
N LEU A 76 -2.87 -8.04 8.71
CA LEU A 76 -3.63 -7.34 7.67
C LEU A 76 -4.00 -5.91 8.07
N ALA A 77 -4.42 -5.69 9.31
CA ALA A 77 -4.84 -4.37 9.74
C ALA A 77 -3.67 -3.49 10.15
N ARG A 78 -2.75 -4.04 10.96
CA ARG A 78 -1.66 -3.27 11.57
C ARG A 78 -0.49 -3.01 10.63
N ASP A 79 -0.22 -3.93 9.70
CA ASP A 79 0.97 -3.88 8.84
C ASP A 79 0.67 -3.62 7.37
N TYR A 80 -0.43 -4.15 6.83
CA TYR A 80 -0.84 -3.80 5.45
C TYR A 80 -1.72 -2.54 5.41
N GLY A 81 -2.55 -2.34 6.43
CA GLY A 81 -3.60 -1.33 6.45
C GLY A 81 -4.86 -1.84 5.76
N LEU A 82 -6.01 -1.72 6.44
CA LEU A 82 -7.30 -2.07 5.84
C LEU A 82 -7.75 -0.95 4.90
N PRO A 83 -8.37 -1.28 3.75
CA PRO A 83 -9.04 -0.28 2.92
C PRO A 83 -10.08 0.49 3.75
N VAL A 84 -10.13 1.80 3.56
CA VAL A 84 -11.10 2.66 4.22
C VAL A 84 -12.27 2.93 3.30
N ASP A 85 -13.47 2.62 3.79
CA ASP A 85 -14.70 3.04 3.14
C ASP A 85 -14.95 4.52 3.43
N LEU A 86 -15.47 5.22 2.42
CA LEU A 86 -15.78 6.66 2.51
C LEU A 86 -17.29 6.88 2.59
N ASN A 87 -17.69 7.97 3.24
CA ASN A 87 -19.09 8.36 3.43
C ASN A 87 -19.76 8.95 2.16
N TYR A 88 -19.51 8.41 0.97
CA TYR A 88 -19.99 8.96 -0.31
C TYR A 88 -21.48 9.30 -0.31
N ALA A 89 -22.35 8.40 0.18
CA ALA A 89 -23.80 8.64 0.18
C ALA A 89 -24.19 9.88 1.00
N LYS A 90 -23.52 10.10 2.14
CA LYS A 90 -23.73 11.28 2.99
C LYS A 90 -23.12 12.53 2.37
N ALA A 91 -21.90 12.43 1.83
CA ALA A 91 -21.20 13.57 1.23
C ALA A 91 -21.86 14.08 -0.07
N LEU A 92 -22.48 13.19 -0.83
CA LEU A 92 -23.16 13.51 -2.09
C LEU A 92 -24.67 13.72 -1.94
N ASN A 93 -25.21 13.72 -0.71
CA ASN A 93 -26.66 13.76 -0.45
C ASN A 93 -27.45 12.71 -1.25
N ALA A 94 -26.87 11.52 -1.50
CA ALA A 94 -27.50 10.46 -2.28
C ALA A 94 -28.61 9.72 -1.51
N GLN A 95 -28.76 9.99 -0.20
CA GLN A 95 -29.88 9.54 0.61
C GLN A 95 -31.10 10.44 0.32
N GLY A 96 -31.77 10.21 -0.82
CA GLY A 96 -32.93 11.02 -1.21
C GLY A 96 -33.44 10.89 -2.66
N ALA A 97 -32.91 9.99 -3.49
CA ALA A 97 -33.35 9.87 -4.90
C ALA A 97 -34.80 9.33 -5.10
N THR A 98 -35.60 9.21 -4.04
CA THR A 98 -37.03 8.88 -4.11
C THR A 98 -37.93 9.69 -3.15
N GLY A 99 -37.46 10.79 -2.57
CA GLY A 99 -38.29 11.61 -1.67
C GLY A 99 -37.78 13.04 -1.64
N ALA A 100 -38.72 14.00 -1.55
CA ALA A 100 -38.47 15.44 -1.57
C ALA A 100 -37.19 15.86 -0.85
N PRO A 101 -36.46 16.88 -1.36
CA PRO A 101 -35.24 17.35 -0.71
C PRO A 101 -35.59 17.69 0.73
N ALA A 102 -35.00 16.96 1.69
CA ALA A 102 -35.02 17.42 3.06
C ALA A 102 -34.42 18.83 3.03
N GLU A 103 -35.17 19.82 3.53
CA GLU A 103 -34.64 21.16 3.77
C GLU A 103 -33.40 21.00 4.65
N VAL A 104 -32.23 21.01 4.02
CA VAL A 104 -30.97 21.11 4.75
C VAL A 104 -30.96 22.55 5.21
N GLU A 105 -31.39 22.77 6.45
CA GLU A 105 -31.22 24.03 7.14
C GLU A 105 -29.73 24.41 7.01
N HIS A 106 -29.41 25.35 6.12
CA HIS A 106 -28.04 25.79 5.93
C HIS A 106 -27.62 26.48 7.24
N PRO A 107 -26.73 25.90 8.06
CA PRO A 107 -26.31 26.57 9.26
C PRO A 107 -25.61 27.86 8.83
N LYS A 108 -26.16 28.97 9.28
CA LYS A 108 -25.66 30.32 9.03
C LYS A 108 -24.16 30.36 9.34
N ARG A 109 -23.34 30.47 8.30
CA ARG A 109 -21.91 30.81 8.34
C ARG A 109 -21.12 30.13 9.47
N ALA A 110 -20.98 28.80 9.40
CA ALA A 110 -19.85 28.14 10.03
C ALA A 110 -18.69 28.14 9.01
N SER A 111 -17.50 28.51 9.47
CA SER A 111 -16.22 28.52 8.74
C SER A 111 -16.08 27.37 7.72
N PHE A 112 -15.38 27.58 6.61
CA PHE A 112 -14.94 26.53 5.67
C PHE A 112 -14.74 25.17 6.39
N GLY A 113 -15.70 24.23 6.31
CA GLY A 113 -15.66 23.01 7.12
C GLY A 113 -16.98 22.42 7.63
N ALA A 114 -18.14 23.06 7.49
CA ALA A 114 -19.40 22.45 7.94
C ALA A 114 -19.92 21.35 6.96
N PRO A 115 -20.18 20.12 7.43
CA PRO A 115 -20.48 18.91 6.65
C PRO A 115 -21.78 18.90 5.82
N PRO A 116 -21.97 17.93 4.90
CA PRO A 116 -21.17 16.71 4.76
C PRO A 116 -20.06 16.78 3.69
N HIS A 117 -18.80 16.79 4.14
CA HIS A 117 -17.63 16.52 3.29
C HIS A 117 -17.31 15.02 3.22
N LEU A 118 -16.51 14.63 2.21
CA LEU A 118 -16.02 13.26 2.05
C LEU A 118 -14.98 12.94 3.14
N GLN A 119 -15.18 11.84 3.85
CA GLN A 119 -14.35 11.39 4.97
C GLN A 119 -14.44 9.86 5.13
N PRO A 120 -13.42 9.22 5.73
CA PRO A 120 -13.48 7.81 6.11
C PRO A 120 -14.61 7.52 7.09
N LEU A 121 -15.28 6.38 6.95
CA LEU A 121 -16.28 5.89 7.92
C LEU A 121 -15.62 5.48 9.24
N THR A 122 -14.40 4.93 9.16
CA THR A 122 -13.57 4.58 10.31
C THR A 122 -12.21 5.24 10.15
N PRO A 123 -11.70 5.96 11.18
CA PRO A 123 -10.38 6.55 11.11
C PRO A 123 -9.29 5.50 10.85
N PRO A 124 -8.47 5.64 9.80
CA PRO A 124 -7.36 4.73 9.56
C PRO A 124 -6.26 4.92 10.61
N THR A 125 -5.62 3.81 11.00
CA THR A 125 -4.44 3.82 11.88
C THR A 125 -3.13 3.54 11.11
N PHE A 126 -3.27 3.08 9.87
CA PHE A 126 -2.19 2.84 8.92
C PHE A 126 -2.75 2.64 7.51
N GLY A 127 -1.89 2.77 6.50
CA GLY A 127 -2.16 2.39 5.12
C GLY A 127 -0.87 2.32 4.30
N PRO A 128 -0.92 1.77 3.07
CA PRO A 128 0.14 1.97 2.09
C PRO A 128 0.35 3.47 1.86
N GLY A 129 1.61 3.94 1.88
CA GLY A 129 1.93 5.36 1.74
C GLY A 129 1.65 6.23 2.99
N TRP A 130 1.43 5.64 4.17
CA TRP A 130 1.13 6.39 5.40
C TRP A 130 2.15 7.47 5.77
N ASP A 131 3.42 7.25 5.46
CA ASP A 131 4.55 8.14 5.73
C ASP A 131 5.12 8.74 4.44
N GLU A 132 4.27 8.96 3.43
CA GLU A 132 4.62 9.66 2.19
C GLU A 132 5.22 11.05 2.47
N ASP A 133 6.33 11.34 1.82
CA ASP A 133 7.08 12.61 1.89
C ASP A 133 7.57 13.03 3.30
N VAL A 134 7.53 12.14 4.29
CA VAL A 134 8.02 12.43 5.65
C VAL A 134 9.55 12.32 5.71
N GLY A 135 10.12 11.21 5.23
CA GLY A 135 11.56 10.99 5.23
C GLY A 135 12.21 10.96 6.61
N ALA A 136 13.44 11.47 6.69
CA ALA A 136 14.17 11.69 7.94
C ALA A 136 15.01 12.97 7.88
N GLY A 137 15.62 13.32 9.01
CA GLY A 137 16.36 14.57 9.17
C GLY A 137 15.45 15.74 9.56
N GLU A 138 16.08 16.82 10.01
CA GLU A 138 15.42 18.04 10.45
C GLU A 138 15.62 19.15 9.43
N TYR A 139 14.72 20.13 9.41
CA TYR A 139 14.84 21.30 8.54
C TYR A 139 16.18 22.03 8.77
N PRO A 140 16.90 22.48 7.72
CA PRO A 140 16.57 22.41 6.29
C PRO A 140 17.08 21.13 5.58
N ASN A 141 17.59 20.15 6.32
CA ASN A 141 18.23 18.93 5.82
C ASN A 141 17.31 17.68 5.89
N ASN A 142 16.00 17.87 5.78
CA ASN A 142 15.10 16.74 5.58
C ASN A 142 15.41 16.07 4.23
N HIS A 143 15.36 14.75 4.19
CA HIS A 143 15.67 13.98 3.00
C HIS A 143 14.77 12.76 2.86
N PHE A 144 14.41 12.48 1.61
CA PHE A 144 13.77 11.25 1.19
C PHE A 144 13.93 11.02 -0.31
N PHE A 145 13.62 9.80 -0.75
CA PHE A 145 13.38 9.46 -2.15
C PHE A 145 12.30 8.38 -2.23
N TYR A 146 11.80 8.12 -3.44
CA TYR A 146 10.79 7.09 -3.67
C TYR A 146 11.41 5.75 -4.06
N LEU A 147 10.94 4.68 -3.43
CA LEU A 147 11.40 3.31 -3.65
C LEU A 147 10.25 2.45 -4.20
N PRO A 148 10.17 2.27 -5.53
CA PRO A 148 9.27 1.28 -6.11
C PRO A 148 9.76 -0.15 -5.77
N ARG A 149 8.83 -1.03 -5.39
CA ARG A 149 9.11 -2.44 -5.09
C ARG A 149 8.06 -3.37 -5.69
N ILE A 150 8.54 -4.55 -6.06
CA ILE A 150 7.79 -5.66 -6.66
C ILE A 150 8.33 -7.00 -6.16
N CYS A 151 7.71 -8.11 -6.58
CA CYS A 151 8.36 -9.42 -6.51
C CYS A 151 9.65 -9.41 -7.35
N ASN A 152 10.78 -9.81 -6.76
CA ASN A 152 12.09 -9.79 -7.43
C ASN A 152 12.34 -11.01 -8.34
N HIS A 153 11.43 -12.00 -8.37
CA HIS A 153 11.60 -13.24 -9.14
C HIS A 153 13.01 -13.85 -9.02
N CYS A 154 13.52 -13.92 -7.78
CA CYS A 154 14.91 -14.24 -7.44
C CYS A 154 15.41 -15.53 -8.13
N SER A 155 16.72 -15.59 -8.42
CA SER A 155 17.37 -16.81 -8.92
C SER A 155 17.37 -17.94 -7.89
N ASN A 156 17.44 -17.59 -6.61
CA ASN A 156 17.25 -18.50 -5.48
C ASN A 156 16.04 -18.02 -4.64
N PRO A 157 14.80 -18.39 -5.02
CA PRO A 157 13.60 -17.87 -4.37
C PRO A 157 13.28 -18.61 -3.05
N ALA A 158 13.41 -17.91 -1.92
CA ALA A 158 13.08 -18.45 -0.60
C ALA A 158 11.61 -18.90 -0.48
N CYS A 159 10.68 -18.24 -1.19
CA CYS A 159 9.27 -18.64 -1.21
C CYS A 159 9.06 -20.03 -1.83
N LEU A 160 9.79 -20.36 -2.90
CA LEU A 160 9.75 -21.68 -3.53
C LEU A 160 10.29 -22.74 -2.57
N ALA A 161 11.46 -22.46 -1.98
CA ALA A 161 12.09 -23.38 -1.03
C ALA A 161 11.26 -23.62 0.24
N ALA A 162 10.49 -22.61 0.68
CA ALA A 162 9.67 -22.70 1.88
C ALA A 162 8.34 -23.44 1.69
N CYS A 163 7.83 -23.62 0.46
CA CYS A 163 6.49 -24.14 0.22
C CYS A 163 6.44 -25.68 0.41
N PRO A 164 5.82 -26.21 1.50
CA PRO A 164 5.80 -27.65 1.75
C PRO A 164 4.87 -28.42 0.80
N ARG A 165 4.08 -27.71 0.00
CA ARG A 165 3.12 -28.27 -0.96
C ARG A 165 3.63 -28.21 -2.40
N GLY A 166 4.79 -27.61 -2.66
CA GLY A 166 5.34 -27.48 -4.01
C GLY A 166 4.47 -26.65 -4.97
N ALA A 167 3.62 -25.76 -4.45
CA ALA A 167 2.69 -24.97 -5.26
C ALA A 167 3.37 -23.80 -6.02
N ILE A 168 4.60 -23.44 -5.62
CA ILE A 168 5.38 -22.35 -6.21
C ILE A 168 6.45 -22.96 -7.13
N TYR A 169 6.60 -22.40 -8.33
CA TYR A 169 7.52 -22.86 -9.36
C TYR A 169 8.28 -21.71 -10.02
N LYS A 170 9.38 -22.02 -10.72
CA LYS A 170 10.21 -21.08 -11.48
C LYS A 170 10.83 -21.75 -12.70
#